data_AF-A0A7S2KFB0-F1
#
_entry.id   AF-A0A7S2KFB0-F1
#
_cell.length_a   1.000
_cell.length_b   1.000
_cell.length_c   1.000
_cell.angle_alpha   90.00
_cell.angle_beta   90.00
_cell.angle_gamma   90.00
#
_symmetry.space_group_name_H-M   'P 1'
#
loop_
_entity.id
_entity.type
_entity.pdbx_description
1 polymer ?
#
loop_
_entity_poly.entity_id
_entity_poly.type
_entity_poly.pdbx_seq_one_letter_code
_entity_poly.pdbx_strand_id
1 'polypeptide(L)'
;FDSFLVSRQSYRASPAACYFCNDLSAPADSLAFRTLDQQCTVTRPGVSGLAASVAVELVAALVQHGDGFEAAHAERGAAGGSSSSAAASPLGAVPHQVRGYLGEFRLAPAETEPFPRCICCSPAVLGRYASEGLAFVERIVANSAELEAISGLQEMKA
;
A
#
# COMPACT_ATOMS: atom_id res chain seq x y z
N PHE A 1 10.47 -1.63 14.08
CA PHE A 1 11.57 -2.38 14.72
C PHE A 1 11.39 -3.89 14.55
N ASP A 2 10.23 -4.45 14.92
CA ASP A 2 9.93 -5.90 14.90
C ASP A 2 8.69 -6.27 14.09
N SER A 3 8.19 -5.36 13.25
CA SER A 3 7.03 -5.55 12.39
C SER A 3 7.33 -5.15 10.95
N PHE A 4 6.51 -5.63 10.02
CA PHE A 4 6.56 -5.27 8.61
C PHE A 4 5.15 -5.16 7.99
N LEU A 5 5.07 -4.47 6.85
CA LEU A 5 3.88 -4.37 6.01
C LEU A 5 4.25 -4.75 4.57
N VAL A 6 3.52 -5.67 3.99
CA VAL A 6 3.50 -5.93 2.55
C VAL A 6 2.12 -5.54 2.04
N SER A 7 2.03 -4.76 0.97
CA SER A 7 0.76 -4.31 0.37
C SER A 7 0.87 -4.38 -1.14
N ARG A 8 -0.22 -4.77 -1.79
CA ARG A 8 -0.46 -4.45 -3.20
C ARG A 8 -1.35 -3.21 -3.29
N GLN A 9 -1.18 -2.42 -4.35
CA GLN A 9 -1.93 -1.18 -4.56
C GLN A 9 -2.84 -1.33 -5.79
N SER A 10 -3.63 -0.29 -6.08
CA SER A 10 -4.44 -0.22 -7.30
C SER A 10 -3.62 -0.56 -8.53
N TYR A 11 -4.19 -1.41 -9.38
CA TYR A 11 -3.61 -1.74 -10.68
C TYR A 11 -4.70 -1.61 -11.74
N ARG A 12 -4.46 -0.72 -12.71
CA ARG A 12 -5.38 -0.43 -13.82
C ARG A 12 -6.82 -0.17 -13.32
N ALA A 13 -7.77 -1.03 -13.68
CA ALA A 13 -9.18 -0.85 -13.39
C ALA A 13 -9.59 -1.40 -12.02
N SER A 14 -8.70 -2.08 -11.28
CA SER A 14 -8.98 -2.60 -9.94
C SER A 14 -8.74 -1.51 -8.88
N PRO A 15 -9.81 -0.93 -8.29
CA PRO A 15 -9.65 0.11 -7.28
C PRO A 15 -9.28 -0.53 -5.94
N ALA A 16 -8.07 -0.24 -5.45
CA ALA A 16 -7.60 -0.62 -4.13
C ALA A 16 -7.06 0.60 -3.38
N ALA A 17 -6.91 0.50 -2.07
CA ALA A 17 -6.19 1.53 -1.34
C ALA A 17 -4.70 1.52 -1.69
N CYS A 18 -4.10 2.70 -1.80
CA CYS A 18 -2.64 2.81 -1.81
C CYS A 18 -2.10 2.88 -0.38
N TYR A 19 -0.78 2.88 -0.24
CA TYR A 19 -0.10 3.03 1.06
C TYR A 19 -0.58 4.26 1.85
N PHE A 20 -0.84 5.37 1.15
CA PHE A 20 -1.22 6.65 1.75
C PHE A 20 -2.73 6.81 2.01
N CYS A 21 -3.58 5.82 1.70
CA CYS A 21 -5.03 5.95 1.95
C CYS A 21 -5.38 6.01 3.44
N ASN A 22 -4.52 5.46 4.30
CA ASN A 22 -4.67 5.54 5.76
C ASN A 22 -3.90 6.71 6.37
N ASP A 23 -3.16 7.49 5.57
CA ASP A 23 -2.40 8.62 6.08
C ASP A 23 -3.28 9.87 6.06
N LEU A 24 -3.41 10.50 7.24
CA LEU A 24 -4.15 11.75 7.41
C LEU A 24 -3.22 12.96 7.32
N SER A 25 -2.04 12.82 6.73
CA SER A 25 -1.09 13.93 6.52
C SER A 25 -0.35 13.82 5.19
N ALA A 26 -0.01 14.97 4.61
CA ALA A 26 0.97 15.03 3.53
C ALA A 26 2.33 14.53 4.02
N PRO A 27 3.09 13.80 3.18
CA PRO A 27 4.43 13.36 3.53
C PRO A 27 5.31 14.59 3.75
N ALA A 28 5.76 14.78 4.98
CA ALA A 28 6.73 15.82 5.33
C ALA A 28 8.17 15.26 5.25
N ASP A 29 9.15 16.17 5.24
CA ASP A 29 10.55 15.78 5.40
C ASP A 29 10.77 15.15 6.77
N SER A 30 10.72 13.82 6.79
CA SER A 30 10.93 13.00 7.98
C SER A 30 12.41 12.80 8.35
N LEU A 31 13.35 13.32 7.56
CA LEU A 31 14.80 13.16 7.73
C LEU A 31 15.48 14.42 8.30
N ALA A 32 15.05 15.63 7.91
CA ALA A 32 15.69 16.89 8.30
C ALA A 32 15.84 17.11 9.81
N PHE A 33 14.97 16.51 10.62
CA PHE A 33 14.98 16.65 12.09
C PHE A 33 15.35 15.38 12.84
N ARG A 34 15.86 14.35 12.15
CA ARG A 34 16.38 13.13 12.78
C ARG A 34 17.88 13.24 13.00
N THR A 35 18.32 13.05 14.24
CA THR A 35 19.72 12.81 14.57
C THR A 35 20.22 11.54 13.85
N LEU A 36 21.53 11.40 13.62
CA LEU A 36 22.12 10.30 12.82
C LEU A 36 21.67 8.90 13.29
N ASP A 37 21.48 8.74 14.60
CA ASP A 37 21.00 7.54 15.27
C ASP A 37 19.49 7.27 15.07
N GLN A 38 18.71 8.28 14.69
CA GLN A 38 17.30 8.14 14.30
C GLN A 38 17.09 7.95 12.79
N GLN A 39 18.12 8.18 11.98
CA GLN A 39 18.12 7.89 10.54
C GLN A 39 18.28 6.38 10.28
N CYS A 40 19.00 5.68 11.17
CA CYS A 40 19.14 4.23 11.13
C CYS A 40 17.98 3.57 11.88
N THR A 41 16.98 3.09 11.15
CA THR A 41 15.99 2.20 11.77
C THR A 41 16.67 0.87 12.08
N VAL A 42 17.03 0.63 13.35
CA VAL A 42 17.41 -0.71 13.78
C VAL A 42 16.17 -1.60 13.63
N THR A 43 16.32 -2.71 12.94
CA THR A 43 15.27 -3.73 12.80
C THR A 43 15.77 -5.05 13.33
N ARG A 44 14.90 -5.87 13.93
CA ARG A 44 15.25 -7.27 14.23
C ARG A 44 15.68 -7.94 12.92
N PRO A 45 16.84 -8.64 12.86
CA PRO A 45 17.40 -9.15 11.60
C PRO A 45 16.45 -10.02 10.77
N GLY A 46 15.53 -10.75 11.42
CA GLY A 46 14.55 -11.61 10.73
C GLY A 46 13.42 -10.87 10.00
N VAL A 47 13.19 -9.58 10.27
CA VAL A 47 12.05 -8.83 9.69
C VAL A 47 12.17 -8.72 8.18
N SER A 48 13.36 -8.35 7.69
CA SER A 48 13.58 -8.12 6.25
C SER A 48 13.37 -9.39 5.43
N GLY A 49 13.91 -10.53 5.90
CA GLY A 49 13.75 -11.83 5.25
C GLY A 49 12.29 -12.27 5.17
N LEU A 50 11.53 -12.14 6.27
CA LEU A 50 10.11 -12.49 6.28
C LEU A 50 9.27 -11.57 5.37
N ALA A 51 9.52 -10.25 5.42
CA ALA A 51 8.82 -9.30 4.57
C ALA A 51 9.08 -9.58 3.07
N ALA A 52 10.33 -9.85 2.70
CA ALA A 52 10.70 -10.19 1.34
C ALA A 52 10.03 -11.50 0.87
N SER A 53 10.05 -12.55 1.70
CA SER A 53 9.37 -13.81 1.37
C SER A 53 7.87 -13.62 1.15
N VAL A 54 7.19 -12.89 2.04
CA VAL A 54 5.75 -12.61 1.90
C VAL A 54 5.45 -11.79 0.64
N ALA A 55 6.28 -10.80 0.32
CA ALA A 55 6.12 -9.99 -0.89
C ALA A 55 6.29 -10.83 -2.17
N VAL A 56 7.31 -11.67 -2.24
CA VAL A 56 7.57 -12.53 -3.40
C VAL A 56 6.47 -13.58 -3.57
N GLU A 57 6.02 -14.21 -2.49
CA GLU A 57 4.90 -15.17 -2.55
C GLU A 57 3.60 -14.51 -3.00
N LEU A 58 3.30 -13.29 -2.54
CA LEU A 58 2.13 -12.54 -3.00
C LEU A 58 2.22 -12.22 -4.51
N VAL A 59 3.40 -11.83 -5.00
CA VAL A 59 3.62 -11.60 -6.44
C VAL A 59 3.46 -12.90 -7.22
N ALA A 60 4.03 -14.01 -6.76
CA ALA A 60 3.88 -15.31 -7.41
C ALA A 60 2.41 -15.72 -7.47
N ALA A 61 1.66 -15.54 -6.37
CA ALA A 61 0.23 -15.84 -6.31
C ALA A 61 -0.58 -15.01 -7.31
N LEU A 62 -0.31 -13.70 -7.40
CA LEU A 62 -0.98 -12.81 -8.36
C LEU A 62 -0.64 -13.16 -9.82
N VAL A 63 0.62 -13.50 -10.12
CA VAL A 63 1.04 -13.89 -11.48
C VAL A 63 0.33 -15.17 -11.94
N GLN A 64 0.04 -16.09 -11.03
CA GLN A 64 -0.69 -17.33 -11.32
C GLN A 64 -2.21 -17.20 -11.20
N HIS A 65 -2.72 -16.03 -10.80
CA HIS A 65 -4.15 -15.78 -10.66
C HIS A 65 -4.79 -15.54 -12.04
N GLY A 66 -6.01 -16.04 -12.28
CA GLY A 66 -6.73 -15.84 -13.55
C GLY A 66 -6.91 -14.36 -13.91
N ASP A 67 -7.26 -13.53 -12.92
CA ASP A 67 -7.38 -12.07 -13.05
C ASP A 67 -6.06 -11.31 -12.84
N GLY A 68 -4.93 -12.00 -12.65
CA GLY A 68 -3.62 -11.38 -12.47
C GLY A 68 -3.57 -10.38 -11.31
N PHE A 69 -2.99 -9.19 -11.58
CA PHE A 69 -2.89 -8.09 -10.61
C PHE A 69 -4.22 -7.32 -10.41
N GLU A 70 -5.23 -7.56 -11.26
CA GLU A 70 -6.58 -7.01 -11.10
C GLU A 70 -7.48 -7.89 -10.19
N ALA A 71 -6.95 -9.01 -9.71
CA ALA A 71 -7.65 -9.91 -8.81
C ALA A 71 -8.20 -9.17 -7.57
N ALA A 72 -9.46 -9.43 -7.22
CA ALA A 72 -10.06 -8.94 -5.98
C ALA A 72 -9.25 -9.39 -4.75
N HIS A 73 -9.32 -8.62 -3.67
CA HIS A 73 -8.66 -8.96 -2.42
C HIS A 73 -9.32 -10.20 -1.81
N ALA A 74 -8.53 -11.26 -1.61
CA ALA A 74 -9.01 -12.52 -1.05
C ALA A 74 -8.10 -12.96 0.09
N GLU A 75 -8.64 -13.03 1.30
CA GLU A 75 -7.93 -13.49 2.50
C GLU A 75 -7.84 -15.03 2.59
N ARG A 76 -8.66 -15.75 1.81
CA ARG A 76 -8.68 -17.21 1.77
C ARG A 76 -8.43 -17.68 0.35
N GLY A 77 -7.51 -18.62 0.18
CA GLY A 77 -7.35 -19.36 -1.06
C GLY A 77 -8.53 -20.30 -1.28
N ALA A 78 -8.71 -20.80 -2.52
CA ALA A 78 -9.75 -21.76 -2.88
C ALA A 78 -9.57 -23.18 -2.27
N ALA A 79 -8.88 -23.29 -1.13
CA ALA A 79 -8.67 -24.56 -0.41
C ALA A 79 -9.82 -24.78 0.59
N GLY A 80 -10.92 -25.32 0.10
CA GLY A 80 -12.11 -25.67 0.89
C GLY A 80 -13.37 -25.36 0.12
N GLY A 81 -13.89 -26.34 -0.60
CA GLY A 81 -14.89 -26.16 -1.64
C GLY A 81 -16.18 -25.46 -1.17
N SER A 82 -16.38 -24.24 -1.65
CA SER A 82 -17.66 -23.77 -2.21
C SER A 82 -17.55 -22.30 -2.65
N SER A 83 -16.82 -22.03 -3.72
CA SER A 83 -17.19 -20.93 -4.64
C SER A 83 -16.55 -21.17 -5.99
N SER A 84 -17.40 -21.07 -7.01
CA SER A 84 -17.16 -21.36 -8.42
C SER A 84 -16.38 -20.24 -9.11
N SER A 85 -15.09 -20.04 -8.84
CA SER A 85 -14.29 -19.12 -9.64
C SER A 85 -13.12 -19.83 -10.32
N ALA A 86 -13.10 -19.80 -11.65
CA ALA A 86 -11.93 -20.08 -12.47
C ALA A 86 -10.79 -19.05 -12.27
N ALA A 87 -10.90 -18.22 -11.23
CA ALA A 87 -10.09 -17.04 -10.95
C ALA A 87 -9.64 -17.06 -9.49
N ALA A 88 -9.08 -18.18 -9.04
CA ALA A 88 -8.34 -18.25 -7.78
C ALA A 88 -6.89 -18.61 -8.09
N SER A 89 -5.94 -18.06 -7.33
CA SER A 89 -4.54 -18.43 -7.51
C SER A 89 -4.31 -19.87 -7.01
N PRO A 90 -3.60 -20.73 -7.77
CA PRO A 90 -3.21 -22.04 -7.29
C PRO A 90 -2.25 -21.99 -6.09
N LEU A 91 -1.63 -20.82 -5.84
CA LEU A 91 -0.74 -20.57 -4.71
C LEU A 91 -1.48 -20.04 -3.47
N GLY A 92 -2.81 -19.88 -3.54
CA GLY A 92 -3.66 -19.55 -2.40
C GLY A 92 -4.20 -18.11 -2.41
N ALA A 93 -4.21 -17.48 -1.24
CA ALA A 93 -4.83 -16.17 -1.02
C ALA A 93 -4.04 -15.04 -1.69
N VAL A 94 -4.74 -13.96 -2.05
CA VAL A 94 -4.17 -12.74 -2.63
C VAL A 94 -4.64 -11.50 -1.84
N PRO A 95 -4.22 -11.35 -0.57
CA PRO A 95 -4.70 -10.27 0.29
C PRO A 95 -4.28 -8.89 -0.22
N HIS A 96 -4.95 -7.84 0.28
CA HIS A 96 -4.57 -6.46 0.03
C HIS A 96 -3.28 -6.09 0.78
N GLN A 97 -3.27 -6.30 2.09
CA GLN A 97 -2.14 -6.07 2.98
C GLN A 97 -1.86 -7.32 3.83
N VAL A 98 -0.58 -7.51 4.19
CA VAL A 98 -0.14 -8.44 5.22
C VAL A 98 0.75 -7.70 6.21
N ARG A 99 0.34 -7.68 7.47
CA ARG A 99 1.12 -7.14 8.58
C ARG A 99 1.75 -8.26 9.38
N GLY A 100 3.07 -8.23 9.50
CA GLY A 100 3.82 -9.19 10.33
C GLY A 100 4.25 -8.56 11.64
N TYR A 101 4.09 -9.32 12.74
CA TYR A 101 4.47 -8.92 14.10
C TYR A 101 5.35 -10.02 14.71
N LEU A 102 6.67 -9.83 14.74
CA LEU A 102 7.61 -10.86 15.22
C LEU A 102 7.62 -10.98 16.75
N GLY A 103 7.08 -10.00 17.49
CA GLY A 103 6.87 -10.13 18.94
C GLY A 103 5.77 -11.15 19.27
N GLU A 104 4.76 -11.25 18.41
CA GLU A 104 3.60 -12.15 18.57
C GLU A 104 3.68 -13.39 17.68
N PHE A 105 4.69 -13.49 16.81
CA PHE A 105 4.78 -14.49 15.74
C PHE A 105 3.52 -14.58 14.88
N ARG A 106 2.93 -13.41 14.57
CA ARG A 106 1.65 -13.29 13.88
C ARG A 106 1.80 -12.65 12.50
N LEU A 107 1.16 -13.24 11.49
CA LEU A 107 0.91 -12.64 10.18
C LEU A 107 -0.59 -12.36 10.06
N ALA A 108 -0.95 -11.13 9.73
CA ALA A 108 -2.33 -10.68 9.72
C ALA A 108 -2.66 -10.03 8.37
N PRO A 109 -3.51 -10.66 7.55
CA PRO A 109 -4.15 -10.01 6.43
C PRO A 109 -4.95 -8.80 6.91
N ALA A 110 -4.99 -7.76 6.09
CA ALA A 110 -5.85 -6.60 6.30
C ALA A 110 -6.26 -6.02 4.95
N GLU A 111 -7.39 -5.33 4.96
CA GLU A 111 -7.89 -4.56 3.83
C GLU A 111 -8.05 -3.08 4.24
N THR A 112 -7.97 -2.19 3.26
CA THR A 112 -8.20 -0.76 3.47
C THR A 112 -9.03 -0.28 2.30
N GLU A 113 -10.05 0.51 2.60
CA GLU A 113 -10.88 1.10 1.57
C GLU A 113 -10.14 2.26 0.88
N PRO A 114 -10.29 2.43 -0.45
CA PRO A 114 -9.78 3.59 -1.14
C PRO A 114 -10.34 4.88 -0.53
N PHE A 115 -9.45 5.81 -0.20
CA PHE A 115 -9.86 7.09 0.40
C PHE A 115 -9.99 8.17 -0.68
N PRO A 116 -11.20 8.76 -0.91
CA PRO A 116 -11.41 9.71 -1.99
C PRO A 116 -10.56 10.98 -1.90
N ARG A 117 -10.12 11.35 -0.70
CA ARG A 117 -9.25 12.51 -0.43
C ARG A 117 -7.79 12.12 -0.15
N CYS A 118 -7.38 10.92 -0.59
CA CYS A 118 -6.00 10.47 -0.48
C CYS A 118 -5.05 11.42 -1.21
N ILE A 119 -3.99 11.85 -0.53
CA ILE A 119 -2.91 12.69 -1.05
C ILE A 119 -2.10 12.04 -2.20
N CYS A 120 -2.31 10.77 -2.52
CA CYS A 120 -1.59 10.05 -3.57
C CYS A 120 -2.52 9.55 -4.67
N CYS A 121 -3.52 8.74 -4.33
CA CYS A 121 -4.36 8.06 -5.32
C CYS A 121 -5.77 8.67 -5.50
N SER A 122 -6.05 9.84 -4.92
CA SER A 122 -7.34 10.51 -5.16
C SER A 122 -7.50 10.92 -6.63
N PRO A 123 -8.74 10.99 -7.15
CA PRO A 123 -8.99 11.46 -8.51
C PRO A 123 -8.45 12.88 -8.77
N ALA A 124 -8.46 13.75 -7.75
CA ALA A 124 -7.92 15.11 -7.87
C ALA A 124 -6.40 15.10 -8.09
N VAL A 125 -5.65 14.33 -7.31
CA VAL A 125 -4.19 14.21 -7.44
C VAL A 125 -3.81 13.52 -8.76
N LEU A 126 -4.48 12.42 -9.10
CA LEU A 126 -4.25 11.72 -10.37
C LEU A 126 -4.58 12.60 -11.57
N GLY A 127 -5.66 13.39 -11.50
CA GLY A 127 -6.04 14.35 -12.54
C GLY A 127 -4.99 15.44 -12.74
N ARG A 128 -4.44 16.00 -11.67
CA ARG A 128 -3.34 16.99 -11.73
C ARG A 128 -2.08 16.41 -12.36
N TYR A 129 -1.69 15.20 -11.94
CA TYR A 129 -0.55 14.53 -12.53
C TYR A 129 -0.77 14.23 -14.02
N ALA A 130 -1.96 13.78 -14.41
CA ALA A 130 -2.27 13.50 -15.81
C ALA A 130 -2.22 14.77 -16.70
N SER A 131 -2.61 15.94 -16.16
CA SER A 131 -2.59 17.19 -16.92
C SER A 131 -1.25 17.91 -16.93
N GLU A 132 -0.50 17.88 -15.82
CA GLU A 132 0.70 18.70 -15.60
C GLU A 132 2.01 17.90 -15.63
N GLY A 133 1.91 16.57 -15.51
CA GLY A 133 3.05 15.65 -15.60
C GLY A 133 4.16 15.96 -14.60
N LEU A 134 5.39 16.06 -15.08
CA LEU A 134 6.58 16.23 -14.25
C LEU A 134 6.60 17.57 -13.50
N ALA A 135 6.05 18.65 -14.08
CA ALA A 135 6.00 19.96 -13.43
C ALA A 135 5.18 19.92 -12.13
N PHE A 136 4.12 19.10 -12.09
CA PHE A 136 3.39 18.84 -10.85
C PHE A 136 4.25 18.11 -9.82
N VAL A 137 4.98 17.07 -10.24
CA VAL A 137 5.87 16.30 -9.34
C VAL A 137 6.95 17.21 -8.74
N GLU A 138 7.63 18.02 -9.55
CA GLU A 138 8.65 18.97 -9.09
C GLU A 138 8.09 19.94 -8.05
N ARG A 139 6.89 20.48 -8.31
CA ARG A 139 6.21 21.39 -7.38
C ARG A 139 5.86 20.72 -6.06
N ILE A 140 5.29 19.51 -6.10
CA ILE A 140 4.92 18.76 -4.89
C ILE A 140 6.15 18.30 -4.10
N VAL A 141 7.26 17.94 -4.77
CA VAL A 141 8.51 17.60 -4.09
C VAL A 141 9.09 18.82 -3.37
N ALA A 142 8.97 20.01 -3.97
CA ALA A 142 9.37 21.26 -3.33
C ALA A 142 8.43 21.68 -2.18
N ASN A 143 7.13 21.38 -2.30
CA ASN A 143 6.11 21.75 -1.33
C ASN A 143 4.98 20.70 -1.22
N SER A 144 5.16 19.71 -0.36
CA SER A 144 4.22 18.60 -0.21
C SER A 144 2.88 19.00 0.42
N ALA A 145 2.81 20.15 1.10
CA ALA A 145 1.58 20.65 1.70
C ALA A 145 0.49 20.94 0.66
N GLU A 146 0.86 21.22 -0.59
CA GLU A 146 -0.10 21.38 -1.69
C GLU A 146 -0.96 20.13 -1.93
N LEU A 147 -0.45 18.93 -1.60
CA LEU A 147 -1.22 17.70 -1.75
C LEU A 147 -2.47 17.68 -0.87
N GLU A 148 -2.42 18.26 0.33
CA GLU A 148 -3.60 18.30 1.21
C GLU A 148 -4.69 19.22 0.66
N ALA A 149 -4.30 20.33 0.05
CA ALA A 149 -5.23 21.25 -0.60
C ALA A 149 -5.85 20.61 -1.85
N ILE A 150 -5.02 19.97 -2.69
CA ILE A 150 -5.46 19.34 -3.94
C ILE A 150 -6.37 18.14 -3.66
N SER A 151 -6.03 17.30 -2.68
CA SER A 151 -6.84 16.14 -2.34
C SER A 151 -8.10 16.51 -1.54
N GLY A 152 -8.20 17.75 -1.05
CA GLY A 152 -9.26 18.21 -0.15
C GLY A 152 -9.10 17.71 1.29
N LEU A 153 -7.98 17.08 1.64
CA LEU A 153 -7.70 16.63 3.01
C LEU A 153 -7.61 17.81 3.99
N GLN A 154 -7.11 18.97 3.53
CA GLN A 154 -7.00 20.17 4.35
C GLN A 154 -8.37 20.61 4.94
N GLU A 155 -9.45 20.46 4.17
CA GLU A 155 -10.81 20.82 4.60
C GLU A 155 -11.37 19.87 5.67
N MET A 156 -10.89 18.62 5.73
CA MET A 156 -11.33 17.64 6.74
C MET A 156 -10.65 17.84 8.10
N LYS A 157 -9.49 18.51 8.12
CA LYS A 157 -8.73 18.79 9.34
C LYS A 157 -9.21 20.06 10.06
N ALA A 158 -10.01 20.88 9.40
CA ALA A 158 -10.50 22.16 9.88
C ALA A 158 -11.69 22.03 10.83
#